data_AF-A0A958MR78-F1
#
_entry.id   AF-A0A958MR78-F1
#
_cell.length_a   1.000
_cell.length_b   1.000
_cell.length_c   1.000
_cell.angle_alpha   90.00
_cell.angle_beta   90.00
_cell.angle_gamma   90.00
#
_symmetry.space_group_name_H-M   'P 1'
#
loop_
_entity.id
_entity.type
_entity.pdbx_description
1 polymer ?
#
loop_
_entity_poly.entity_id
_entity_poly.type
_entity_poly.pdbx_seq_one_letter_code
_entity_poly.pdbx_strand_id
1 'polypeptide(L)'
;MNKKYHLFEVYGIELEYMLVSTIDLKVVPAVDLLLTLKNGELTSDIENGTIAWSNELVAHVVELKTNGPTQSTDGLSNDFHNNIREINQLLKAHNMMLLPTAS
;
A
#
# COMPACT_ATOMS: atom_id res chain seq x y z
N MET A 1 -20.01 16.87 12.46
CA MET A 1 -20.46 15.59 13.06
C MET A 1 -19.93 14.47 12.19
N ASN A 2 -19.13 13.55 12.73
CA ASN A 2 -18.68 12.40 11.94
C ASN A 2 -19.89 11.54 11.56
N LYS A 3 -19.94 11.11 10.30
CA LYS A 3 -20.97 10.21 9.79
C LYS A 3 -20.92 8.91 10.61
N LYS A 4 -22.07 8.49 11.13
CA LYS A 4 -22.19 7.22 11.86
C LYS A 4 -22.66 6.15 10.88
N TYR A 5 -21.90 5.06 10.79
CA TYR A 5 -22.25 3.89 10.01
C TYR A 5 -22.92 2.84 10.89
N HIS A 6 -23.91 2.13 10.36
CA HIS A 6 -24.46 0.91 10.93
C HIS A 6 -23.49 -0.27 10.72
N LEU A 7 -23.68 -1.35 11.48
CA LEU A 7 -22.88 -2.56 11.30
C LEU A 7 -23.05 -3.08 9.87
N PHE A 8 -21.92 -3.40 9.22
CA PHE A 8 -21.84 -3.88 7.84
C PHE A 8 -22.35 -2.89 6.77
N GLU A 9 -22.51 -1.60 7.11
CA GLU A 9 -22.85 -0.55 6.12
C GLU A 9 -21.66 -0.22 5.21
N VAL A 10 -20.45 -0.37 5.75
CA VAL A 10 -19.20 -0.06 5.06
C VAL A 10 -18.12 -1.06 5.45
N TYR A 11 -17.09 -1.11 4.62
CA TYR A 11 -15.94 -1.99 4.74
C TYR A 11 -14.65 -1.15 4.76
N GLY A 12 -13.63 -1.70 5.40
CA GLY A 12 -12.24 -1.28 5.28
C GLY A 12 -11.41 -2.52 5.02
N ILE A 13 -10.49 -2.44 4.05
CA ILE A 13 -9.58 -3.54 3.71
C ILE A 13 -8.17 -2.99 3.73
N GLU A 14 -7.26 -3.76 4.32
CA GLU A 14 -5.85 -3.44 4.47
C GLU A 14 -5.01 -4.65 4.00
N LEU A 15 -3.96 -4.37 3.23
CA LEU A 15 -2.99 -5.35 2.72
C LEU A 15 -1.59 -4.87 3.07
N GLU A 16 -0.83 -5.72 3.76
CA GLU A 16 0.56 -5.43 4.11
C GLU A 16 1.51 -6.22 3.21
N TYR A 17 2.47 -5.51 2.61
CA TYR A 17 3.48 -6.12 1.75
C TYR A 17 4.89 -5.80 2.24
N MET A 18 5.71 -6.84 2.34
CA MET A 18 7.14 -6.67 2.56
C MET A 18 7.84 -6.18 1.28
N LEU A 19 8.71 -5.18 1.43
CA LEU A 19 9.68 -4.79 0.41
C LEU A 19 10.87 -5.75 0.46
N VAL A 20 11.20 -6.31 -0.69
CA VAL A 20 12.32 -7.24 -0.84
C VAL A 20 13.18 -6.88 -2.06
N SER A 21 14.43 -7.31 -2.01
CA SER A 21 15.36 -7.29 -3.13
C SER A 21 14.91 -8.27 -4.21
N THR A 22 14.88 -7.81 -5.46
CA THR A 22 14.61 -8.66 -6.64
C THR A 22 15.75 -9.64 -6.95
N ILE A 23 16.91 -9.47 -6.32
CA ILE A 23 18.12 -10.26 -6.60
C ILE A 23 18.14 -11.53 -5.73
N ASP A 24 17.81 -11.40 -4.46
CA ASP A 24 17.97 -12.45 -3.45
C ASP A 24 16.80 -12.57 -2.47
N LEU A 25 15.70 -11.83 -2.70
CA LEU A 25 14.49 -11.80 -1.87
C LEU A 25 14.72 -11.38 -0.41
N LYS A 26 15.88 -10.81 -0.08
CA LYS A 26 16.12 -10.26 1.25
C LYS A 26 15.27 -9.02 1.48
N VAL A 27 14.78 -8.89 2.71
CA VAL A 27 14.01 -7.73 3.18
C VAL A 27 14.80 -6.44 2.99
N VAL A 28 14.13 -5.40 2.49
CA VAL A 28 14.70 -4.06 2.31
C VAL A 28 13.87 -3.03 3.08
N PRO A 29 14.43 -2.40 4.14
CA PRO A 29 13.73 -1.39 4.93
C PRO A 29 13.79 -0.02 4.23
N ALA A 30 12.98 0.18 3.20
CA ALA A 30 12.99 1.38 2.36
C ALA A 30 11.57 1.89 1.98
N VAL A 31 10.58 1.73 2.86
CA VAL A 31 9.22 2.23 2.62
C VAL A 31 9.19 3.76 2.59
N ASP A 32 9.99 4.43 3.42
CA ASP A 32 10.18 5.88 3.38
C ASP A 32 10.65 6.37 1.99
N LEU A 33 11.58 5.65 1.37
CA LEU A 33 12.00 5.91 0.00
C LEU A 33 10.85 5.70 -0.98
N LEU A 34 10.11 4.59 -0.89
CA LEU A 34 8.94 4.34 -1.74
C LEU A 34 7.93 5.50 -1.66
N LEU A 35 7.57 5.94 -0.46
CA LEU A 35 6.61 7.02 -0.29
C LEU A 35 7.17 8.35 -0.80
N THR A 36 8.46 8.62 -0.58
CA THR A 36 9.13 9.80 -1.14
C THR A 36 9.15 9.79 -2.67
N LEU A 37 9.36 8.64 -3.30
CA LEU A 37 9.33 8.51 -4.78
C LEU A 37 7.96 8.87 -5.36
N LYS A 38 6.87 8.57 -4.64
CA LYS A 38 5.50 8.85 -5.07
C LYS A 38 5.06 10.28 -4.73
N ASN A 39 5.43 10.79 -3.56
CA ASN A 39 4.99 12.10 -3.06
C ASN A 39 5.92 13.26 -3.46
N GLY A 40 7.19 12.98 -3.78
CA GLY A 40 8.23 13.97 -4.06
C GLY A 40 8.94 14.52 -2.81
N GLU A 41 8.37 14.31 -1.63
CA GLU A 41 8.95 14.63 -0.32
C GLU A 41 8.61 13.55 0.70
N LEU A 42 9.37 13.51 1.81
CA LEU A 42 9.19 12.51 2.86
C LEU A 42 7.81 12.65 3.51
N THR A 43 7.04 11.55 3.51
CA THR A 43 5.72 11.44 4.13
C THR A 43 5.52 10.03 4.71
N SER A 44 4.57 9.88 5.63
CA SER A 44 4.13 8.59 6.17
C SER A 44 2.93 8.00 5.43
N ASP A 45 2.18 8.82 4.69
CA ASP A 45 0.91 8.45 4.08
C ASP A 45 0.78 9.06 2.68
N ILE A 46 0.11 8.35 1.79
CA ILE A 46 -0.19 8.77 0.42
C ILE A 46 -1.65 8.47 0.10
N GLU A 47 -2.35 9.52 -0.32
CA GLU A 47 -3.69 9.43 -0.91
C GLU A 47 -3.57 9.10 -2.41
N ASN A 48 -3.96 7.89 -2.84
CA ASN A 48 -3.84 7.44 -4.24
C ASN A 48 -5.18 6.99 -4.84
N GLY A 49 -6.18 7.87 -4.74
CA GLY A 49 -7.54 7.60 -5.21
C GLY A 49 -8.33 6.79 -4.18
N THR A 50 -8.88 5.65 -4.59
CA THR A 50 -9.67 4.76 -3.71
C THR A 50 -8.82 3.97 -2.72
N ILE A 51 -7.50 3.90 -2.95
CA ILE A 51 -6.53 3.22 -2.11
C ILE A 51 -5.53 4.27 -1.57
N ALA A 52 -5.18 4.15 -0.30
CA ALA A 52 -4.11 4.92 0.33
C ALA A 52 -2.94 3.98 0.66
N TRP A 53 -1.72 4.53 0.72
CA TRP A 53 -0.53 3.80 1.15
C TRP A 53 0.01 4.42 2.43
N SER A 54 0.54 3.59 3.32
CA SER A 54 1.14 4.05 4.57
C SER A 54 2.40 3.27 4.89
N ASN A 55 3.33 3.95 5.55
CA ASN A 55 4.43 3.28 6.23
C ASN A 55 3.92 2.73 7.56
N GLU A 56 4.15 1.44 7.79
CA GLU A 56 3.77 0.78 9.04
C GLU A 56 4.86 0.90 10.12
N LEU A 57 4.67 0.23 11.26
CA LEU A 57 5.61 0.21 12.39
C LEU A 57 7.06 -0.13 11.98
N VAL A 58 7.25 -0.89 10.89
CA VAL A 58 8.58 -1.31 10.39
C VAL A 58 8.83 -0.78 8.98
N ALA A 59 10.04 -0.27 8.74
CA ALA A 59 10.40 0.39 7.49
C ALA A 59 10.46 -0.51 6.23
N HIS A 60 10.14 -1.80 6.35
CA HIS A 60 10.12 -2.75 5.22
C HIS A 60 8.70 -3.23 4.89
N VAL A 61 7.67 -2.78 5.58
CA VAL A 61 6.27 -3.12 5.30
C VAL A 61 5.53 -1.86 4.85
N VAL A 62 4.98 -1.92 3.64
CA VAL A 62 4.02 -0.92 3.17
C VAL A 62 2.60 -1.48 3.33
N GLU A 63 1.73 -0.69 3.91
CA GLU A 63 0.30 -0.95 3.95
C GLU A 63 -0.35 -0.31 2.72
N LEU A 64 -1.22 -1.06 2.04
CA LEU A 64 -2.23 -0.53 1.15
C LEU A 64 -3.58 -0.67 1.84
N LYS A 65 -4.37 0.40 1.88
CA LYS A 65 -5.69 0.38 2.51
C LYS A 65 -6.73 1.08 1.68
N THR A 66 -8.01 0.74 1.87
CA THR A 66 -9.10 1.57 1.37
C THR A 66 -8.95 2.99 1.92
N ASN A 67 -9.08 4.00 1.05
CA ASN A 67 -8.99 5.40 1.43
C ASN A 67 -10.28 5.86 2.15
N GLY A 68 -10.39 5.44 3.40
CA GLY A 68 -11.62 5.56 4.18
C GLY A 68 -12.63 4.43 3.89
N PRO A 69 -13.82 4.50 4.53
CA PRO A 69 -14.81 3.43 4.43
C PRO A 69 -15.44 3.35 3.04
N THR A 70 -15.50 2.14 2.48
CA THR A 70 -16.15 1.86 1.19
C THR A 70 -17.50 1.16 1.37
N GLN A 71 -18.48 1.48 0.53
CA GLN A 71 -19.82 0.90 0.56
C GLN A 71 -19.91 -0.46 -0.15
N SER A 72 -18.92 -0.80 -1.00
CA SER A 72 -18.87 -2.08 -1.71
C SER A 72 -17.42 -2.56 -1.83
N THR A 73 -17.26 -3.89 -1.88
CA THR A 73 -16.00 -4.55 -2.22
C THR A 73 -15.83 -4.78 -3.71
N ASP A 74 -16.85 -4.51 -4.51
CA ASP A 74 -16.80 -4.63 -5.96
C ASP A 74 -15.71 -3.72 -6.53
N GLY A 75 -14.84 -4.29 -7.37
CA GLY A 75 -13.75 -3.56 -8.01
C GLY A 75 -12.53 -3.31 -7.13
N LEU A 76 -12.62 -3.43 -5.80
CA LEU A 76 -11.47 -3.18 -4.90
C LEU A 76 -10.26 -4.04 -5.24
N SER A 77 -10.46 -5.30 -5.64
CA SER A 77 -9.36 -6.17 -6.05
C SER A 77 -8.57 -5.60 -7.23
N ASN A 78 -9.25 -4.97 -8.19
CA ASN A 78 -8.60 -4.30 -9.31
C ASN A 78 -7.88 -3.04 -8.85
N ASP A 79 -8.48 -2.27 -7.96
CA ASP A 79 -7.90 -1.04 -7.42
C ASP A 79 -6.62 -1.33 -6.63
N PHE A 80 -6.65 -2.30 -5.72
CA PHE A 80 -5.45 -2.77 -5.01
C PHE A 80 -4.39 -3.28 -5.98
N HIS A 81 -4.76 -4.09 -6.97
CA HIS A 81 -3.81 -4.63 -7.95
C HIS A 81 -3.14 -3.53 -8.79
N ASN A 82 -3.88 -2.49 -9.18
CA ASN A 82 -3.31 -1.34 -9.89
C ASN A 82 -2.28 -0.60 -9.03
N ASN A 83 -2.56 -0.43 -7.74
CA ASN A 83 -1.62 0.17 -6.80
C ASN A 83 -0.37 -0.70 -6.58
N ILE A 84 -0.53 -2.02 -6.46
CA ILE A 84 0.59 -2.98 -6.37
C ILE A 84 1.49 -2.88 -7.62
N ARG A 85 0.89 -2.76 -8.81
CA ARG A 85 1.64 -2.57 -10.07
C ARG A 85 2.39 -1.25 -10.08
N GLU A 86 1.76 -0.17 -9.64
CA GLU A 86 2.38 1.15 -9.55
C GLU A 86 3.57 1.14 -8.59
N ILE A 87 3.41 0.60 -7.38
CA ILE A 87 4.49 0.46 -6.40
C ILE A 87 5.67 -0.30 -7.01
N ASN A 88 5.42 -1.47 -7.62
CA ASN A 88 6.49 -2.25 -8.25
C ASN A 88 7.15 -1.52 -9.43
N GLN A 89 6.44 -0.65 -10.15
CA GLN A 89 7.04 0.20 -11.18
C GLN A 89 8.01 1.22 -10.59
N LEU A 90 7.63 1.87 -9.48
CA LEU A 90 8.49 2.83 -8.76
C LEU A 90 9.74 2.14 -8.20
N LEU A 91 9.58 0.94 -7.62
CA LEU A 91 10.67 0.18 -6.99
C LEU A 91 11.66 -0.42 -7.99
N LYS A 92 11.27 -0.56 -9.26
CA LYS A 92 12.07 -1.24 -10.30
C LYS A 92 13.46 -0.63 -10.47
N ALA A 93 13.57 0.71 -10.43
CA ALA A 93 14.85 1.41 -10.57
C ALA A 93 15.83 1.13 -9.41
N HIS A 94 15.32 0.61 -8.30
CA HIS A 94 16.08 0.31 -7.09
C HIS A 94 16.27 -1.19 -6.85
N ASN A 95 15.95 -2.05 -7.83
CA ASN A 95 15.99 -3.51 -7.71
C ASN A 95 15.15 -4.06 -6.54
N MET A 96 14.07 -3.36 -6.18
CA MET A 96 13.14 -3.76 -5.12
C MET A 96 11.80 -4.19 -5.71
N MET A 97 11.03 -4.96 -4.94
CA MET A 97 9.66 -5.34 -5.26
C MET A 97 8.85 -5.60 -3.99
N LEU A 98 7.53 -5.62 -4.13
CA LEU A 98 6.64 -6.19 -3.12
C LEU A 98 6.71 -7.71 -3.18
N LEU A 99 6.88 -8.38 -2.05
CA LEU A 99 6.85 -9.85 -1.98
C LEU A 99 5.41 -10.36 -2.25
N PRO A 100 5.16 -11.15 -3.30
CA PRO A 100 3.81 -11.45 -3.75
C PRO A 100 3.08 -12.51 -2.91
N THR A 101 3.72 -13.08 -1.89
CA THR A 101 3.13 -14.10 -1.01
C THR A 101 3.56 -13.86 0.43
N ALA A 102 2.63 -14.07 1.37
CA ALA A 102 2.94 -14.40 2.75
C ALA A 102 2.87 -15.93 2.87
N SER A 103 3.87 -16.56 3.47
CA SER A 103 3.92 -18.02 3.71
C SER A 103 3.65 -18.32 5.18
#